data_AF-A0AA38VEP4-F1
#
_entry.id   AF-A0AA38VEP4-F1
#
_cell.length_a   1.000
_cell.length_b   1.000
_cell.length_c   1.000
_cell.angle_alpha   90.00
_cell.angle_beta   90.00
_cell.angle_gamma   90.00
#
_symmetry.space_group_name_H-M   'P 1'
#
loop_
_entity.id
_entity.type
_entity.pdbx_description
1 polymer ?
#
loop_
_entity_poly.entity_id
_entity_poly.type
_entity_poly.pdbx_seq_one_letter_code
_entity_poly.pdbx_strand_id
1 'polypeptide(L)'
;MAPWGHFMWQVYLAWENTIVQSILRRPGFHRVVQRIHRQVEDFKYGRHPDEPLRPGEATADTTKTNSKFLEHFVDELRNQWRGTPTQPPPGPPKK
;
A
#
# COMPACT_ATOMS: atom_id res chain seq x y z
N MET A 1 -24.63 0.59 -33.52
CA MET A 1 -23.83 0.75 -32.29
C MET A 1 -22.83 1.87 -32.56
N ALA A 2 -22.83 2.93 -31.75
CA ALA A 2 -21.99 4.10 -32.03
C ALA A 2 -20.49 3.69 -31.99
N PRO A 3 -19.71 3.90 -33.06
CA PRO A 3 -18.32 3.44 -33.16
C PRO A 3 -17.43 3.99 -32.03
N TRP A 4 -17.79 5.16 -31.49
CA TRP A 4 -17.19 5.76 -30.32
C TRP A 4 -17.33 4.93 -29.04
N GLY A 5 -18.44 4.18 -28.87
CA GLY A 5 -18.64 3.33 -27.70
C GLY A 5 -17.65 2.16 -27.65
N HIS A 6 -17.41 1.52 -28.79
CA HIS A 6 -16.41 0.45 -28.89
C HIS A 6 -14.98 0.96 -28.68
N PHE A 7 -14.65 2.12 -29.24
CA PHE A 7 -13.34 2.74 -29.03
C PHE A 7 -13.11 3.10 -27.56
N MET A 8 -14.07 3.77 -26.90
CA MET A 8 -13.97 4.12 -25.48
C MET A 8 -13.91 2.90 -24.58
N TRP A 9 -14.65 1.84 -24.93
CA TRP A 9 -14.59 0.55 -24.23
C TRP A 9 -13.20 -0.10 -24.34
N GLN A 10 -12.58 -0.09 -25.52
CA GLN A 10 -11.22 -0.61 -25.69
C GLN A 10 -10.18 0.21 -24.94
N VAL A 11 -10.30 1.54 -24.92
CA VAL A 11 -9.42 2.43 -24.14
C VAL A 11 -9.54 2.14 -22.65
N TYR A 12 -10.77 1.97 -22.14
CA TYR A 12 -11.02 1.62 -20.75
C TYR A 12 -10.35 0.28 -20.36
N LEU A 13 -10.55 -0.76 -21.17
CA LEU A 13 -9.95 -2.08 -20.92
C LEU A 13 -8.42 -2.04 -20.96
N ALA A 14 -7.83 -1.29 -21.90
CA ALA A 14 -6.38 -1.14 -21.99
C ALA A 14 -5.80 -0.40 -20.77
N TRP A 15 -6.49 0.64 -20.31
CA TRP A 15 -6.13 1.39 -19.12
C TRP A 15 -6.21 0.53 -17.86
N GLU A 16 -7.31 -0.19 -17.67
CA GLU A 16 -7.51 -1.12 -16.55
C GLU A 16 -6.39 -2.17 -16.51
N ASN A 17 -6.11 -2.82 -17.65
CA ASN A 17 -5.09 -3.86 -17.72
C ASN A 17 -3.69 -3.31 -17.40
N THR A 18 -3.38 -2.09 -17.86
CA THR A 18 -2.09 -1.42 -17.55
C THR A 18 -1.95 -1.13 -16.06
N ILE A 19 -3.02 -0.64 -15.41
CA ILE A 19 -3.02 -0.38 -13.97
C ILE A 19 -2.88 -1.69 -13.19
N VAL A 20 -3.66 -2.71 -13.53
CA VAL A 20 -3.61 -4.02 -12.88
C VAL A 20 -2.20 -4.62 -12.99
N GLN A 21 -1.61 -4.60 -14.18
CA GLN A 21 -0.23 -5.08 -14.36
C GLN A 21 0.78 -4.27 -13.55
N SER A 22 0.63 -2.94 -13.49
CA SER A 22 1.52 -2.09 -12.70
C SER A 22 1.43 -2.38 -11.20
N ILE A 23 0.24 -2.68 -10.69
CA ILE A 23 -0.01 -3.02 -9.28
C ILE A 23 0.54 -4.41 -8.99
N LEU A 24 0.29 -5.40 -9.85
CA LEU A 24 0.78 -6.76 -9.68
C LEU A 24 2.30 -6.88 -9.80
N ARG A 25 2.96 -6.01 -10.57
CA ARG A 25 4.43 -5.95 -10.64
C ARG A 25 5.07 -5.37 -9.37
N ARG A 26 4.31 -4.65 -8.53
CA ARG A 26 4.84 -4.08 -7.29
C ARG A 26 4.89 -5.17 -6.20
N PRO A 27 6.08 -5.52 -5.67
CA PRO A 27 6.20 -6.52 -4.61
C PRO A 27 5.51 -6.10 -3.30
N GLY A 28 5.26 -4.80 -3.12
CA GLY A 28 4.48 -4.28 -1.99
C GLY A 28 3.01 -4.68 -2.02
N PHE A 29 2.40 -4.79 -3.21
CA PHE A 29 0.99 -5.19 -3.33
C PHE A 29 0.79 -6.61 -2.81
N HIS A 30 1.63 -7.55 -3.24
CA HIS A 30 1.61 -8.93 -2.75
C HIS A 30 1.80 -9.03 -1.24
N ARG A 31 2.70 -8.22 -0.65
CA ARG A 31 2.91 -8.17 0.80
C ARG A 31 1.68 -7.67 1.56
N VAL A 32 0.95 -6.70 1.00
CA VAL A 32 -0.28 -6.17 1.60
C VAL A 32 -1.41 -7.19 1.48
N VAL A 33 -1.60 -7.79 0.30
CA VAL A 33 -2.60 -8.85 0.09
C VAL A 33 -2.34 -10.01 1.03
N GLN A 34 -1.09 -10.42 1.20
CA GLN A 34 -0.71 -11.48 2.14
C GLN A 34 -1.05 -11.10 3.60
N ARG A 35 -0.90 -9.83 4.01
CA ARG A 35 -1.31 -9.37 5.35
C ARG A 35 -2.82 -9.40 5.54
N ILE A 36 -3.57 -8.91 4.55
CA ILE A 36 -5.05 -8.87 4.61
C ILE A 36 -5.61 -10.28 4.60
N HIS A 37 -5.12 -11.14 3.71
CA HIS A 37 -5.55 -12.52 3.63
C HIS A 37 -5.38 -13.23 4.97
N ARG A 38 -4.21 -13.07 5.59
CA ARG A 38 -3.94 -13.61 6.92
C ARG A 38 -4.85 -13.01 8.00
N GLN A 39 -5.10 -11.69 7.99
CA GLN A 39 -6.05 -11.09 8.94
C GLN A 39 -7.46 -11.65 8.81
N VAL A 40 -7.91 -11.92 7.59
CA VAL A 40 -9.22 -12.51 7.32
C VAL A 40 -9.25 -13.99 7.75
N GLU A 41 -8.19 -14.74 7.49
CA GLU A 41 -8.06 -16.12 7.97
C GLU A 41 -8.03 -16.19 9.51
N ASP A 42 -7.21 -15.35 10.15
CA ASP A 42 -7.12 -15.24 11.61
C ASP A 42 -8.48 -14.87 12.22
N PHE A 43 -9.26 -13.99 11.55
CA PHE A 43 -10.61 -13.61 11.99
C PHE A 43 -11.62 -14.75 11.82
N LYS A 44 -11.53 -15.52 10.74
CA LYS A 44 -12.51 -16.55 10.38
C LYS A 44 -12.27 -17.89 11.07
N TYR A 45 -11.02 -18.28 11.23
CA TYR A 45 -10.62 -19.61 11.72
C TYR A 45 -9.93 -19.56 13.09
N GLY A 46 -9.58 -18.35 13.57
CA GLY A 46 -8.80 -18.18 14.79
C GLY A 46 -7.30 -18.39 14.56
N ARG A 47 -6.49 -18.07 15.58
CA ARG A 47 -5.02 -18.22 15.52
C ARG A 47 -4.65 -19.69 15.73
N HIS A 48 -3.80 -20.23 14.87
CA HIS A 48 -3.27 -21.58 15.05
C HIS A 48 -2.39 -21.64 16.32
N PRO A 49 -2.62 -22.60 17.24
CA PRO A 49 -1.90 -22.67 18.51
C PRO A 49 -0.39 -22.92 18.37
N ASP A 50 0.05 -23.44 17.22
CA ASP A 50 1.45 -23.81 16.94
C ASP A 50 2.20 -22.77 16.08
N GLU A 51 1.57 -21.65 15.72
CA GLU A 51 2.24 -20.64 14.90
C GLU A 51 3.20 -19.80 15.78
N PRO A 52 4.52 -19.74 15.46
CA PRO A 52 5.45 -18.92 16.21
C PRO A 52 5.07 -17.45 16.14
N LEU A 53 5.24 -16.73 17.27
CA LEU A 53 4.97 -15.30 17.42
C LEU A 53 5.48 -14.51 16.20
N ARG A 54 4.58 -13.80 15.52
CA ARG A 54 4.92 -13.16 14.24
C ARG A 54 5.87 -11.99 14.50
N PRO A 55 6.87 -11.73 13.63
CA PRO A 55 7.72 -10.57 13.74
C PRO A 55 6.87 -9.28 13.78
N GLY A 56 6.88 -8.59 14.91
CA GLY A 56 6.06 -7.40 15.17
C GLY A 56 4.89 -7.60 16.13
N GLU A 57 4.48 -8.82 16.49
CA GLU A 57 3.42 -9.02 17.51
C GLU A 57 3.90 -8.73 18.94
N ALA A 58 5.21 -8.83 19.21
CA ALA A 58 5.82 -8.45 20.49
C ALA A 58 6.37 -7.01 20.52
N THR A 59 6.30 -6.29 19.39
CA THR A 59 6.86 -4.92 19.24
C THR A 59 5.84 -3.93 18.66
N ALA A 60 4.60 -4.36 18.45
CA ALA A 60 3.52 -3.50 18.01
C ALA A 60 3.05 -2.61 19.18
N ASP A 61 3.81 -1.57 19.48
CA ASP A 61 3.24 -0.36 20.05
C ASP A 61 2.32 0.26 18.99
N THR A 62 1.05 -0.16 19.02
CA THR A 62 0.00 0.14 18.03
C THR A 62 -0.38 1.63 17.96
N THR A 63 0.11 2.46 18.88
CA THR A 63 -0.48 3.78 19.14
C THR A 63 0.31 4.97 18.58
N LYS A 64 1.59 4.83 18.18
CA LYS A 64 2.42 6.02 17.85
C LYS A 64 3.18 6.04 16.52
N THR A 65 3.51 4.90 15.92
CA THR A 65 4.51 4.90 14.84
C THR A 65 3.92 4.85 13.42
N ASN A 66 2.80 4.17 13.22
CA ASN A 66 2.28 3.91 11.87
C ASN A 66 1.43 5.04 11.29
N SER A 67 0.66 5.76 12.12
CA SER A 67 -0.18 6.89 11.65
C SER A 67 0.69 8.01 11.09
N LYS A 68 1.75 8.38 11.81
CA LYS A 68 2.66 9.45 11.42
C LYS A 68 3.44 9.11 10.13
N PHE A 69 3.85 7.85 9.96
CA PHE A 69 4.47 7.42 8.70
C PHE A 69 3.49 7.47 7.53
N LEU A 70 2.25 6.99 7.71
CA LEU A 70 1.23 7.02 6.66
C LEU A 70 0.82 8.45 6.28
N GLU A 71 0.69 9.34 7.26
CA GLU A 71 0.42 10.76 7.06
C GLU A 71 1.53 11.40 6.21
N HIS A 72 2.80 11.22 6.60
CA HIS A 72 3.94 11.70 5.81
C HIS A 72 4.03 11.05 4.43
N PHE A 73 3.67 9.77 4.29
CA PHE A 73 3.68 9.07 3.01
C PHE A 73 2.57 9.58 2.07
N VAL A 74 1.38 9.86 2.59
CA VAL A 74 0.27 10.44 1.82
C VAL A 74 0.57 11.88 1.44
N ASP A 75 1.13 12.68 2.36
CA ASP A 75 1.56 14.05 2.07
C ASP A 75 2.65 14.08 1.01
N GLU A 76 3.62 13.17 1.07
CA GLU A 76 4.68 13.09 0.07
C GLU A 76 4.14 12.63 -1.29
N LEU A 77 3.23 11.64 -1.33
CA LEU A 77 2.54 11.27 -2.58
C LEU A 77 1.76 12.44 -3.17
N ARG A 78 1.07 13.22 -2.34
CA ARG A 78 0.32 14.41 -2.75
C ARG A 78 1.26 15.51 -3.26
N ASN A 79 2.38 15.72 -2.59
CA ASN A 79 3.39 16.73 -2.94
C ASN A 79 4.15 16.35 -4.21
N GLN A 80 4.42 15.06 -4.44
CA GLN A 80 4.95 14.54 -5.69
C GLN A 80 3.97 14.71 -6.85
N TRP A 81 2.66 14.51 -6.61
CA TRP A 81 1.63 14.78 -7.61
C TRP A 81 1.49 16.28 -7.93
N ARG A 82 1.78 17.16 -6.96
CA ARG A 82 1.78 18.63 -7.12
C ARG A 82 3.08 19.21 -7.68
N GLY A 83 4.12 18.39 -7.86
CA GLY A 83 5.39 18.81 -8.46
C GLY A 83 6.34 19.59 -7.52
N THR A 84 6.04 19.68 -6.23
CA THR A 84 6.89 20.31 -5.20
C THR A 84 7.23 19.30 -4.12
N PRO A 85 8.31 18.51 -4.28
CA PRO A 85 8.75 17.55 -3.25
C PRO A 85 9.13 18.28 -1.96
N THR A 86 8.74 17.72 -0.82
CA THR A 86 9.03 18.28 0.51
C THR A 86 10.53 18.11 0.81
N GLN A 87 11.24 19.18 1.20
CA GLN A 87 12.66 19.06 1.55
C GLN A 87 12.83 18.18 2.81
N PRO A 88 13.80 17.26 2.84
CA PRO A 88 14.04 16.44 4.02
C PRO A 88 14.46 17.32 5.21
N PRO A 89 14.03 16.98 6.44
CA PRO A 89 14.42 17.73 7.62
C PRO A 89 15.95 17.75 7.78
N PRO A 90 16.52 18.82 8.37
CA PRO A 90 17.96 18.91 8.59
C PRO A 90 18.42 17.70 9.44
N GLY A 91 19.51 17.09 9.00
CA GLY A 91 20.07 15.91 9.65
C GLY A 91 20.34 16.14 11.15
N PRO A 92 20.33 15.06 11.95
CA PRO A 92 20.50 15.17 13.39
C PRO A 92 21.80 15.92 13.73
N PRO A 93 21.81 16.75 14.78
CA PRO A 93 22.98 17.53 15.16
C PRO A 93 24.17 16.60 15.38
N LYS A 94 25.27 16.88 14.69
CA LYS A 94 26.54 16.18 14.90
C LYS A 94 26.99 16.45 16.34
N LYS A 95 27.18 15.37 17.11
CA LYS A 95 27.83 15.44 18.42
C LYS A 95 29.32 15.71 18.26
#